data_AF-A0A936HNJ8-F1
#
_entry.id   AF-A0A936HNJ8-F1
#
_cell.length_a   1.000
_cell.length_b   1.000
_cell.length_c   1.000
_cell.angle_alpha   90.00
_cell.angle_beta   90.00
_cell.angle_gamma   90.00
#
_symmetry.space_group_name_H-M   'P 1'
#
loop_
_entity.id
_entity.type
_entity.pdbx_description
1 polymer ?
#
loop_
_entity_poly.entity_id
_entity_poly.type
_entity_poly.pdbx_seq_one_letter_code
_entity_poly.pdbx_strand_id
1 'polypeptide(L)'
;MQNPICAERSAVPSRSINILGLLLLLVGLAASGCSNHGKRLEFGSGTLYYTENVTEDQAKKLGETLQKSSHFANKEWKAQLDKAGALWKLNLVEDAAKVNDPTFKVWITNYNLQLSKQVFSDGKVQIDLCDDDFNPLKTFPPTYYGRRVGFGPSDLYIGNNITPQEAKTIGSHLVKIGYFGKSPETAQLQKGSDGRYAFRIMVKSGTENNPEFLQRTQKFAQELTSVMGNKPVEVHLCNLLFKTIRVVKADSTAATAAPAPGKPAPTAQQAPAKKPNT
;
A
#
# COMPACT_ATOMS: atom_id res chain seq x y z
N MET A 1 72.83 -23.89 -14.69
CA MET A 1 73.74 -22.94 -15.39
C MET A 1 73.01 -21.61 -15.45
N GLN A 2 72.97 -20.80 -14.38
CA GLN A 2 73.98 -19.84 -13.88
C GLN A 2 74.34 -18.72 -14.88
N ASN A 3 73.68 -17.57 -14.68
CA ASN A 3 74.08 -16.14 -14.86
C ASN A 3 74.61 -15.65 -16.23
N PRO A 4 74.66 -14.31 -16.54
CA PRO A 4 74.55 -13.13 -15.65
C PRO A 4 73.56 -12.03 -16.15
N ILE A 5 72.96 -11.18 -15.32
CA ILE A 5 73.45 -9.91 -14.73
C ILE A 5 74.39 -9.09 -15.64
N CYS A 6 73.83 -8.10 -16.35
CA CYS A 6 74.57 -6.93 -16.83
C CYS A 6 73.88 -5.66 -16.33
N ALA A 7 74.62 -4.90 -15.53
CA ALA A 7 74.32 -3.54 -15.14
C ALA A 7 74.75 -2.57 -16.24
N GLU A 8 74.00 -1.50 -16.48
CA GLU A 8 74.59 -0.28 -17.04
C GLU A 8 73.83 0.99 -16.63
N ARG A 9 74.59 2.09 -16.70
CA ARG A 9 74.54 3.29 -15.88
C ARG A 9 73.52 4.34 -16.35
N SER A 10 73.01 5.05 -15.34
CA SER A 10 72.93 6.51 -15.21
C SER A 10 72.84 7.39 -16.46
N ALA A 11 71.72 8.09 -16.61
CA ALA A 11 71.72 9.47 -17.11
C ALA A 11 70.51 10.24 -16.55
N VAL A 12 70.78 11.23 -15.70
CA VAL A 12 69.83 12.30 -15.34
C VAL A 12 70.19 13.51 -16.19
N PRO A 13 69.31 13.98 -17.10
CA PRO A 13 69.35 15.34 -17.58
C PRO A 13 68.19 16.17 -17.01
N SER A 14 68.58 17.35 -16.55
CA SER A 14 67.80 18.36 -15.89
C SER A 14 66.97 19.22 -16.87
N ARG A 15 65.89 19.83 -16.33
CA ARG A 15 65.21 21.06 -16.80
C ARG A 15 64.44 20.88 -18.12
N SER A 16 63.15 21.19 -18.16
CA SER A 16 62.69 22.58 -18.24
C SER A 16 61.20 22.66 -17.93
N ILE A 17 60.85 23.61 -17.07
CA ILE A 17 59.47 23.97 -16.71
C ILE A 17 58.86 24.70 -17.93
N ASN A 18 57.99 24.03 -18.69
CA ASN A 18 57.20 24.65 -19.76
C ASN A 18 55.88 25.19 -19.18
N ILE A 19 55.89 26.47 -18.77
CA ILE A 19 54.70 27.27 -18.34
C ILE A 19 53.96 27.77 -19.59
N LEU A 20 53.66 26.89 -20.55
CA LEU A 20 52.96 27.28 -21.77
C LEU A 20 52.13 26.12 -22.34
N GLY A 21 51.32 25.53 -21.46
CA GLY A 21 50.27 24.57 -21.79
C GLY A 21 49.08 24.69 -20.82
N LEU A 22 48.94 25.84 -20.16
CA LEU A 22 47.89 26.16 -19.18
C LEU A 22 46.69 26.83 -19.86
N LEU A 23 46.25 26.31 -21.02
CA LEU A 23 45.07 26.78 -21.74
C LEU A 23 44.24 25.60 -22.32
N LEU A 24 44.28 24.45 -21.64
CA LEU A 24 43.56 23.23 -22.04
C LEU A 24 43.03 22.46 -20.81
N LEU A 25 42.62 23.20 -19.78
CA LEU A 25 42.01 22.64 -18.56
C LEU A 25 40.88 23.54 -18.03
N LEU A 26 40.04 24.07 -18.92
CA LEU A 26 38.85 24.88 -18.60
C LEU A 26 37.61 24.38 -19.37
N VAL A 27 37.55 23.06 -19.62
CA VAL A 27 36.34 22.33 -20.02
C VAL A 27 36.04 21.28 -18.94
N GLY A 28 36.15 21.69 -17.68
CA GLY A 28 35.85 20.88 -16.51
C GLY A 28 34.83 21.62 -15.65
N LEU A 29 33.76 20.91 -15.30
CA LEU A 29 32.70 21.33 -14.37
C LEU A 29 31.62 22.28 -14.93
N ALA A 30 30.97 21.85 -16.01
CA ALA A 30 29.52 22.04 -16.11
C ALA A 30 28.81 20.72 -15.76
N ALA A 31 29.17 20.09 -14.64
CA ALA A 31 28.29 19.14 -13.96
C ALA A 31 27.17 19.97 -13.29
N SER A 32 26.35 20.59 -14.13
CA SER A 32 25.05 21.10 -13.70
C SER A 32 24.36 19.90 -13.07
N GLY A 33 24.04 20.04 -11.78
CA GLY A 33 23.31 19.05 -11.00
C GLY A 33 21.90 18.90 -11.56
N CYS A 34 21.78 18.27 -12.72
CA CYS A 34 20.54 17.72 -13.19
C CYS A 34 20.17 16.65 -12.17
N SER A 35 19.26 16.99 -11.26
CA SER A 35 18.52 16.01 -10.51
C SER A 35 17.84 15.10 -11.54
N ASN A 36 18.50 13.99 -11.88
CA ASN A 36 18.03 13.09 -12.92
C ASN A 36 16.84 12.33 -12.36
N HIS A 37 15.67 12.95 -12.43
CA HIS A 37 14.41 12.36 -12.00
C HIS A 37 13.96 11.24 -12.95
N GLY A 38 14.67 11.02 -14.06
CA GLY A 38 14.37 10.04 -15.09
C GLY A 38 13.61 10.65 -16.27
N LYS A 39 12.95 9.79 -17.04
CA LYS A 39 12.13 10.19 -18.19
C LYS A 39 10.79 10.77 -17.74
N ARG A 40 10.23 11.71 -18.49
CA ARG A 40 9.02 12.48 -18.13
C ARG A 40 7.82 12.08 -19.01
N LEU A 41 6.64 11.96 -18.41
CA LEU A 41 5.34 11.78 -19.06
C LEU A 41 4.32 12.77 -18.49
N GLU A 42 3.43 13.27 -19.35
CA GLU A 42 2.35 14.21 -18.98
C GLU A 42 0.98 13.55 -19.02
N PHE A 43 0.14 13.90 -18.04
CA PHE A 43 -1.23 13.41 -17.85
C PHE A 43 -2.16 14.58 -17.48
N GLY A 44 -2.48 15.43 -18.45
CA GLY A 44 -3.24 16.66 -18.20
C GLY A 44 -2.41 17.63 -17.37
N SER A 45 -2.87 17.94 -16.15
CA SER A 45 -2.13 18.75 -15.17
C SER A 45 -1.08 17.97 -14.36
N GLY A 46 -0.95 16.67 -14.62
CA GLY A 46 -0.05 15.77 -13.91
C GLY A 46 1.25 15.51 -14.64
N THR A 47 2.36 15.47 -13.90
CA THR A 47 3.66 15.04 -14.41
C THR A 47 4.14 13.80 -13.67
N LEU A 48 4.46 12.74 -14.42
CA LEU A 48 5.09 11.52 -13.91
C LEU A 48 6.50 11.37 -14.47
N TYR A 49 7.47 11.25 -13.57
CA TYR A 49 8.82 10.84 -13.90
C TYR A 49 8.99 9.34 -13.69
N TYR A 50 9.88 8.69 -14.43
CA TYR A 50 10.22 7.28 -14.20
C TYR A 50 11.68 6.98 -14.53
N THR A 51 12.30 6.12 -13.73
CA THR A 51 13.71 5.74 -13.86
C THR A 51 13.92 4.71 -14.97
N GLU A 52 15.18 4.38 -15.27
CA GLU A 52 15.53 3.33 -16.23
C GLU A 52 15.10 1.91 -15.81
N ASN A 53 14.81 1.70 -14.52
CA ASN A 53 14.35 0.41 -13.98
C ASN A 53 12.85 0.15 -14.27
N VAL A 54 12.17 1.11 -14.90
CA VAL A 54 10.74 1.10 -15.17
C VAL A 54 10.51 1.27 -16.66
N THR A 55 9.70 0.41 -17.24
CA THR A 55 9.29 0.54 -18.64
C THR A 55 8.28 1.67 -18.80
N GLU A 56 8.24 2.30 -19.97
CA GLU A 56 7.28 3.37 -20.26
C GLU A 56 5.82 2.90 -20.10
N ASP A 57 5.50 1.65 -20.48
CA ASP A 57 4.14 1.10 -20.32
C ASP A 57 3.73 0.97 -18.85
N GLN A 58 4.67 0.59 -17.97
CA GLN A 58 4.42 0.54 -16.53
C GLN A 58 4.19 1.94 -15.97
N ALA A 59 4.97 2.93 -16.41
CA ALA A 59 4.79 4.32 -16.03
C ALA A 59 3.45 4.89 -16.55
N LYS A 60 3.09 4.63 -17.82
CA LYS A 60 1.80 5.02 -18.40
C LYS A 60 0.63 4.46 -17.63
N LYS A 61 0.65 3.16 -17.33
CA LYS A 61 -0.39 2.51 -16.54
C LYS A 61 -0.59 3.17 -15.17
N LEU A 62 0.51 3.55 -14.49
CA LEU A 62 0.43 4.30 -13.24
C LEU A 62 -0.17 5.70 -13.47
N GLY A 63 0.37 6.48 -14.42
CA GLY A 63 -0.05 7.86 -14.67
C GLY A 63 -1.53 7.97 -15.01
N GLU A 64 -2.05 7.08 -15.86
CA GLU A 64 -3.48 6.99 -16.17
C GLU A 64 -4.33 6.64 -14.94
N THR A 65 -3.81 5.78 -14.06
CA THR A 65 -4.49 5.40 -12.81
C THR A 65 -4.54 6.56 -11.83
N LEU A 66 -3.44 7.32 -11.70
CA LEU A 66 -3.39 8.53 -10.87
C LEU A 66 -4.40 9.55 -11.39
N GLN A 67 -4.37 9.88 -12.68
CA GLN A 67 -5.24 10.87 -13.32
C GLN A 67 -6.74 10.57 -13.13
N LYS A 68 -7.14 9.28 -13.15
CA LYS A 68 -8.53 8.86 -12.92
C LYS A 68 -8.97 8.93 -11.46
N SER A 69 -8.04 9.01 -10.51
CA SER A 69 -8.39 9.08 -9.10
C SER A 69 -8.88 10.48 -8.75
N SER A 70 -9.90 10.57 -7.89
CA SER A 70 -10.45 11.86 -7.44
C SER A 70 -9.45 12.73 -6.70
N HIS A 71 -8.38 12.15 -6.16
CA HIS A 71 -7.35 12.89 -5.43
C HIS A 71 -6.42 13.69 -6.36
N PHE A 72 -6.12 13.16 -7.54
CA PHE A 72 -5.22 13.80 -8.52
C PHE A 72 -5.99 14.47 -9.66
N ALA A 73 -7.26 14.11 -9.87
CA ALA A 73 -8.12 14.78 -10.84
C ALA A 73 -8.26 16.27 -10.50
N ASN A 74 -8.15 17.12 -11.52
CA ASN A 74 -8.33 18.58 -11.43
C ASN A 74 -7.33 19.31 -10.51
N LYS A 75 -6.20 18.70 -10.18
CA LYS A 75 -5.07 19.39 -9.51
C LYS A 75 -3.77 19.12 -10.25
N GLU A 76 -2.80 20.01 -10.09
CA GLU A 76 -1.43 19.71 -10.46
C GLU A 76 -0.86 18.65 -9.52
N TRP A 77 -0.09 17.72 -10.06
CA TRP A 77 0.60 16.71 -9.28
C TRP A 77 1.90 16.30 -9.94
N LYS A 78 2.90 15.99 -9.11
CA LYS A 78 4.20 15.51 -9.54
C LYS A 78 4.50 14.19 -8.84
N ALA A 79 4.87 13.19 -9.62
CA ALA A 79 5.18 11.86 -9.11
C ALA A 79 6.44 11.31 -9.78
N GLN A 80 7.13 10.38 -9.11
CA GLN A 80 8.21 9.60 -9.70
C GLN A 80 7.98 8.12 -9.41
N LEU A 81 8.15 7.28 -10.42
CA LEU A 81 8.11 5.83 -10.31
C LEU A 81 9.51 5.25 -10.49
N ASP A 82 9.92 4.44 -9.52
CA ASP A 82 11.15 3.65 -9.59
C ASP A 82 10.87 2.20 -9.16
N LYS A 83 11.84 1.32 -9.40
CA LYS A 83 11.75 -0.09 -9.05
C LYS A 83 13.12 -0.61 -8.59
N ALA A 84 13.16 -1.14 -7.37
CA ALA A 84 14.32 -1.81 -6.80
C ALA A 84 14.02 -3.30 -6.60
N GLY A 85 14.43 -4.13 -7.56
CA GLY A 85 14.10 -5.56 -7.57
C GLY A 85 12.59 -5.79 -7.64
N ALA A 86 12.00 -6.34 -6.57
CA ALA A 86 10.55 -6.60 -6.48
C ALA A 86 9.75 -5.47 -5.82
N LEU A 87 10.42 -4.43 -5.33
CA LEU A 87 9.80 -3.29 -4.67
C LEU A 87 9.55 -2.16 -5.68
N TRP A 88 8.29 -1.79 -5.85
CA TRP A 88 7.90 -0.57 -6.54
C TRP A 88 7.98 0.60 -5.58
N LYS A 89 8.59 1.70 -6.03
CA LYS A 89 8.71 2.92 -5.25
C LYS A 89 7.98 4.05 -5.97
N LEU A 90 6.95 4.59 -5.35
CA LEU A 90 6.19 5.73 -5.84
C LEU A 90 6.47 6.94 -4.96
N ASN A 91 7.19 7.92 -5.48
CA ASN A 91 7.39 9.20 -4.81
C ASN A 91 6.29 10.16 -5.28
N LEU A 92 5.56 10.77 -4.34
CA LEU A 92 4.48 11.72 -4.60
C LEU A 92 4.85 13.05 -3.96
N VAL A 93 4.89 14.11 -4.75
CA VAL A 93 5.04 15.46 -4.20
C VAL A 93 3.76 15.85 -3.50
N GLU A 94 3.85 16.23 -2.23
CA GLU A 94 2.70 16.65 -1.42
C GLU A 94 3.10 17.67 -0.36
N ASP A 95 2.14 18.49 0.05
CA ASP A 95 2.34 19.50 1.10
C ASP A 95 2.72 18.85 2.44
N ALA A 96 3.84 19.31 3.03
CA ALA A 96 4.33 18.86 4.33
C ALA A 96 3.27 18.96 5.45
N ALA A 97 2.34 19.91 5.38
CA ALA A 97 1.24 20.04 6.33
C ALA A 97 0.28 18.83 6.28
N LYS A 98 0.10 18.21 5.11
CA LYS A 98 -0.81 17.06 4.93
C LYS A 98 -0.16 15.72 5.31
N VAL A 99 1.16 15.63 5.25
CA VAL A 99 1.92 14.40 5.52
C VAL A 99 1.57 13.77 6.88
N ASN A 100 1.22 14.59 7.87
CA ASN A 100 0.88 14.12 9.20
C ASN A 100 -0.61 13.91 9.48
N ASP A 101 -1.49 14.29 8.56
CA ASP A 101 -2.94 14.19 8.72
C ASP A 101 -3.38 12.71 8.85
N PRO A 102 -4.10 12.33 9.93
CA PRO A 102 -4.56 10.96 10.14
C PRO A 102 -5.48 10.43 9.04
N THR A 103 -6.35 11.28 8.47
CA THR A 103 -7.27 10.89 7.39
C THR A 103 -6.47 10.59 6.12
N PHE A 104 -5.49 11.43 5.80
CA PHE A 104 -4.59 11.22 4.67
C PHE A 104 -3.75 9.95 4.82
N LYS A 105 -3.26 9.65 6.03
CA LYS A 105 -2.55 8.39 6.33
C LYS A 105 -3.40 7.16 6.04
N VAL A 106 -4.68 7.18 6.43
CA VAL A 106 -5.61 6.08 6.13
C VAL A 106 -5.85 5.98 4.62
N TRP A 107 -6.07 7.11 3.96
CA TRP A 107 -6.29 7.15 2.52
C TRP A 107 -5.08 6.60 1.74
N ILE A 108 -3.86 7.10 2.01
CA ILE A 108 -2.65 6.69 1.26
C ILE A 108 -2.31 5.21 1.51
N THR A 109 -2.60 4.69 2.71
CA THR A 109 -2.40 3.26 3.01
C THR A 109 -3.36 2.38 2.20
N ASN A 110 -4.63 2.78 2.08
CA ASN A 110 -5.59 2.07 1.23
C ASN A 110 -5.25 2.22 -0.26
N TYR A 111 -4.78 3.40 -0.66
CA TYR A 111 -4.37 3.67 -2.02
C TYR A 111 -3.15 2.85 -2.42
N ASN A 112 -2.20 2.62 -1.50
CA ASN A 112 -1.06 1.72 -1.68
C ASN A 112 -1.52 0.31 -2.08
N LEU A 113 -2.52 -0.25 -1.37
CA LEU A 113 -3.07 -1.56 -1.68
C LEU A 113 -3.80 -1.57 -3.04
N GLN A 114 -4.55 -0.51 -3.34
CA GLN A 114 -5.22 -0.36 -4.63
C GLN A 114 -4.22 -0.35 -5.78
N LEU A 115 -3.15 0.43 -5.67
CA LEU A 115 -2.08 0.51 -6.69
C LEU A 115 -1.38 -0.84 -6.85
N SER A 116 -1.06 -1.51 -5.74
CA SER A 116 -0.50 -2.86 -5.76
C SER A 116 -1.35 -3.81 -6.63
N LYS A 117 -2.67 -3.82 -6.40
CA LYS A 117 -3.63 -4.64 -7.16
C LYS A 117 -3.77 -4.22 -8.61
N GLN A 118 -4.04 -2.94 -8.87
CA GLN A 118 -4.49 -2.47 -10.19
C GLN A 118 -3.32 -2.20 -11.14
N VAL A 119 -2.21 -1.65 -10.62
CA VAL A 119 -1.07 -1.23 -11.42
C VAL A 119 0.01 -2.30 -11.41
N PHE A 120 0.38 -2.77 -10.22
CA PHE A 120 1.60 -3.54 -9.99
C PHE A 120 1.41 -5.05 -9.85
N SER A 121 0.23 -5.57 -10.18
CA SER A 121 -0.07 -7.02 -10.19
C SER A 121 0.30 -7.71 -8.87
N ASP A 122 -0.17 -7.15 -7.75
CA ASP A 122 0.15 -7.56 -6.36
C ASP A 122 1.61 -7.35 -5.94
N GLY A 123 2.37 -6.55 -6.68
CA GLY A 123 3.72 -6.14 -6.32
C GLY A 123 3.75 -5.33 -5.02
N LYS A 124 4.86 -5.41 -4.27
CA LYS A 124 5.08 -4.58 -3.08
C LYS A 124 5.28 -3.14 -3.52
N VAL A 125 4.51 -2.21 -2.95
CA VAL A 125 4.56 -0.78 -3.29
C VAL A 125 4.95 -0.01 -2.06
N GLN A 126 6.04 0.75 -2.10
CA GLN A 126 6.32 1.81 -1.14
C GLN A 126 5.82 3.12 -1.73
N ILE A 127 5.16 3.95 -0.91
CA ILE A 127 4.84 5.32 -1.28
C ILE A 127 5.64 6.26 -0.39
N ASP A 128 6.46 7.11 -0.98
CA ASP A 128 7.09 8.22 -0.29
C ASP A 128 6.33 9.51 -0.63
N LEU A 129 5.92 10.25 0.39
CA LEU A 129 5.49 11.63 0.22
C LEU A 129 6.75 12.49 0.29
N CYS A 130 6.93 13.36 -0.69
CA CYS A 130 8.15 14.13 -0.90
C CYS A 130 7.86 15.62 -1.05
N ASP A 131 8.93 16.43 -0.94
CA ASP A 131 8.95 17.81 -1.42
C ASP A 131 9.05 17.86 -2.96
N ASP A 132 9.13 19.08 -3.51
CA ASP A 132 9.18 19.33 -4.97
C ASP A 132 10.40 18.72 -5.67
N ASP A 133 11.47 18.44 -4.92
CA ASP A 133 12.73 17.85 -5.40
C ASP A 133 12.77 16.33 -5.20
N PHE A 134 11.66 15.72 -4.78
CA PHE A 134 11.52 14.31 -4.42
C PHE A 134 12.31 13.86 -3.18
N ASN A 135 12.72 14.78 -2.30
CA ASN A 135 13.26 14.39 -1.00
C ASN A 135 12.14 13.85 -0.11
N PRO A 136 12.26 12.63 0.46
CA PRO A 136 11.19 12.05 1.26
C PRO A 136 10.91 12.85 2.54
N LEU A 137 9.66 13.27 2.69
CA LEU A 137 9.09 13.81 3.92
C LEU A 137 8.53 12.68 4.80
N LYS A 138 7.92 11.66 4.19
CA LYS A 138 7.37 10.49 4.89
C LYS A 138 7.28 9.27 3.99
N THR A 139 7.72 8.14 4.52
CA THR A 139 7.58 6.84 3.84
C THR A 139 6.40 6.04 4.40
N PHE A 140 5.59 5.52 3.49
CA PHE A 140 4.56 4.52 3.72
C PHE A 140 5.06 3.18 3.14
N PRO A 141 5.43 2.22 4.00
CA PRO A 141 5.96 0.95 3.54
C PRO A 141 4.87 0.14 2.82
N PRO A 142 5.27 -0.90 2.05
CA PRO A 142 4.33 -1.84 1.46
C PRO A 142 3.33 -2.37 2.46
N THR A 143 2.04 -2.16 2.16
CA THR A 143 0.96 -2.72 2.95
C THR A 143 0.70 -4.15 2.49
N TYR A 144 0.91 -5.10 3.39
CA TYR A 144 0.70 -6.52 3.11
C TYR A 144 -0.28 -7.13 4.10
N TYR A 145 -1.48 -7.47 3.62
CA TYR A 145 -2.50 -8.17 4.41
C TYR A 145 -2.45 -9.69 4.24
N GLY A 146 -1.47 -10.22 3.50
CA GLY A 146 -1.39 -11.64 3.17
C GLY A 146 -1.53 -11.87 1.67
N ARG A 147 -1.58 -13.15 1.28
CA ARG A 147 -1.81 -13.54 -0.11
C ARG A 147 -3.26 -13.24 -0.47
N ARG A 148 -3.51 -12.59 -1.61
CA ARG A 148 -4.87 -12.28 -2.07
C ARG A 148 -5.52 -13.49 -2.73
N VAL A 149 -6.80 -13.72 -2.44
CA VAL A 149 -7.69 -14.64 -3.16
C VAL A 149 -8.95 -13.87 -3.55
N GLY A 150 -9.20 -13.72 -4.86
CA GLY A 150 -10.32 -12.94 -5.38
C GLY A 150 -11.61 -13.74 -5.48
N PHE A 151 -12.74 -13.11 -5.16
CA PHE A 151 -14.10 -13.65 -5.25
C PHE A 151 -15.01 -12.61 -5.93
N GLY A 152 -14.89 -12.51 -7.26
CA GLY A 152 -15.55 -11.46 -8.04
C GLY A 152 -14.97 -10.08 -7.72
N PRO A 153 -15.79 -9.08 -7.33
CA PRO A 153 -15.28 -7.76 -6.92
C PRO A 153 -14.63 -7.77 -5.53
N SER A 154 -14.82 -8.82 -4.74
CA SER A 154 -14.37 -8.89 -3.35
C SER A 154 -13.02 -9.62 -3.22
N ASP A 155 -12.24 -9.28 -2.19
CA ASP A 155 -10.92 -9.87 -1.91
C ASP A 155 -10.87 -10.51 -0.51
N LEU A 156 -10.30 -11.72 -0.44
CA LEU A 156 -9.90 -12.37 0.82
C LEU A 156 -8.38 -12.41 0.90
N TYR A 157 -7.80 -11.69 1.86
CA TYR A 157 -6.38 -11.79 2.17
C TYR A 157 -6.12 -12.92 3.16
N ILE A 158 -5.21 -13.82 2.86
CA ILE A 158 -4.93 -14.99 3.70
C ILE A 158 -3.50 -14.98 4.23
N GLY A 159 -3.37 -15.28 5.53
CA GLY A 159 -2.07 -15.48 6.18
C GLY A 159 -1.33 -16.72 5.66
N ASN A 160 -0.03 -16.80 5.93
CA ASN A 160 0.83 -17.87 5.42
C ASN A 160 0.40 -19.29 5.86
N ASN A 161 -0.27 -19.40 7.00
CA ASN A 161 -0.75 -20.67 7.57
C ASN A 161 -2.14 -21.09 7.06
N ILE A 162 -2.66 -20.42 6.03
CA ILE A 162 -3.94 -20.76 5.39
C ILE A 162 -3.68 -21.48 4.07
N THR A 163 -4.21 -22.70 3.96
CA THR A 163 -4.15 -23.49 2.74
C THR A 163 -5.08 -22.90 1.65
N PRO A 164 -4.79 -23.13 0.36
CA PRO A 164 -5.70 -22.72 -0.72
C PRO A 164 -7.12 -23.29 -0.57
N GLN A 165 -7.25 -24.51 -0.06
CA GLN A 165 -8.55 -25.15 0.14
C GLN A 165 -9.36 -24.47 1.25
N GLU A 166 -8.73 -24.14 2.39
CA GLU A 166 -9.39 -23.37 3.46
C GLU A 166 -9.87 -22.00 2.96
N ALA A 167 -9.03 -21.30 2.19
CA ALA A 167 -9.39 -20.02 1.59
C ALA A 167 -10.58 -20.14 0.63
N LYS A 168 -10.59 -21.18 -0.22
CA LYS A 168 -11.70 -21.47 -1.12
C LYS A 168 -12.99 -21.81 -0.37
N THR A 169 -12.90 -22.65 0.67
CA THR A 169 -14.05 -23.02 1.51
C THR A 169 -14.71 -21.79 2.12
N ILE A 170 -13.94 -20.91 2.78
CA ILE A 170 -14.46 -19.68 3.38
C ILE A 170 -15.00 -18.74 2.29
N GLY A 171 -14.20 -18.43 1.27
CA GLY A 171 -14.62 -17.44 0.28
C GLY A 171 -15.83 -17.87 -0.54
N SER A 172 -15.95 -19.15 -0.91
CA SER A 172 -17.17 -19.67 -1.56
C SER A 172 -18.40 -19.58 -0.65
N HIS A 173 -18.23 -19.83 0.65
CA HIS A 173 -19.30 -19.63 1.62
C HIS A 173 -19.72 -18.15 1.72
N LEU A 174 -18.76 -17.21 1.78
CA LEU A 174 -19.04 -15.77 1.80
C LEU A 174 -19.78 -15.30 0.55
N VAL A 175 -19.48 -15.86 -0.62
CA VAL A 175 -20.25 -15.62 -1.86
C VAL A 175 -21.68 -16.17 -1.72
N LYS A 176 -21.83 -17.40 -1.21
CA LYS A 176 -23.13 -18.06 -1.04
C LYS A 176 -24.08 -17.26 -0.15
N ILE A 177 -23.60 -16.73 0.97
CA ILE A 177 -24.42 -15.92 1.90
C ILE A 177 -24.57 -14.46 1.44
N GLY A 178 -23.97 -14.08 0.32
CA GLY A 178 -24.06 -12.73 -0.24
C GLY A 178 -23.20 -11.69 0.47
N TYR A 179 -22.25 -12.10 1.32
CA TYR A 179 -21.25 -11.21 1.90
C TYR A 179 -20.25 -10.74 0.84
N PHE A 180 -19.83 -11.65 -0.05
CA PHE A 180 -19.03 -11.34 -1.23
C PHE A 180 -19.87 -11.35 -2.51
N GLY A 181 -19.42 -10.61 -3.53
CA GLY A 181 -19.94 -10.70 -4.89
C GLY A 181 -20.75 -9.49 -5.38
N LYS A 182 -21.45 -8.76 -4.50
CA LYS A 182 -22.26 -7.59 -4.90
C LYS A 182 -21.49 -6.28 -4.89
N SER A 183 -20.54 -6.14 -3.99
CA SER A 183 -19.70 -4.95 -3.80
C SER A 183 -18.24 -5.34 -3.60
N PRO A 184 -17.30 -4.41 -3.83
CA PRO A 184 -15.92 -4.57 -3.41
C PRO A 184 -15.86 -4.64 -1.87
N GLU A 185 -15.79 -5.85 -1.35
CA GLU A 185 -15.59 -6.13 0.06
C GLU A 185 -14.19 -6.69 0.27
N THR A 186 -13.61 -6.44 1.44
CA THR A 186 -12.28 -6.95 1.77
C THR A 186 -12.30 -7.55 3.16
N ALA A 187 -11.87 -8.81 3.27
CA ALA A 187 -11.67 -9.50 4.53
C ALA A 187 -10.27 -10.11 4.61
N GLN A 188 -9.86 -10.46 5.82
CA GLN A 188 -8.59 -11.16 6.05
C GLN A 188 -8.83 -12.42 6.89
N LEU A 189 -8.22 -13.53 6.51
CA LEU A 189 -8.24 -14.78 7.27
C LEU A 189 -6.82 -15.12 7.73
N GLN A 190 -6.65 -15.30 9.04
CA GLN A 190 -5.40 -15.76 9.65
C GLN A 190 -5.65 -17.02 10.48
N LYS A 191 -4.60 -17.81 10.69
CA LYS A 191 -4.63 -19.00 11.54
C LYS A 191 -3.46 -18.95 12.53
N GLY A 192 -3.80 -18.95 13.81
CA GLY A 192 -2.85 -18.98 14.91
C GLY A 192 -2.12 -20.32 14.99
N SER A 193 -1.02 -20.36 15.75
CA SER A 193 -0.29 -21.60 16.04
C SER A 193 -1.12 -22.60 16.86
N ASP A 194 -2.12 -22.11 17.58
CA ASP A 194 -3.11 -22.90 18.32
C ASP A 194 -4.24 -23.45 17.45
N GLY A 195 -4.18 -23.21 16.13
CA GLY A 195 -5.18 -23.68 15.17
C GLY A 195 -6.46 -22.85 15.10
N ARG A 196 -6.59 -21.77 15.89
CA ARG A 196 -7.76 -20.86 15.83
C ARG A 196 -7.67 -19.95 14.62
N TYR A 197 -8.82 -19.70 13.98
CA TYR A 197 -8.92 -18.78 12.86
C TYR A 197 -9.38 -17.40 13.33
N ALA A 198 -8.71 -16.37 12.83
CA ALA A 198 -9.14 -14.98 12.97
C ALA A 198 -9.69 -14.50 11.62
N PHE A 199 -11.01 -14.39 11.51
CA PHE A 199 -11.68 -13.77 10.37
C PHE A 199 -11.86 -12.27 10.65
N ARG A 200 -11.08 -11.45 9.97
CA ARG A 200 -11.00 -10.00 10.18
C ARG A 200 -11.82 -9.27 9.13
N ILE A 201 -12.67 -8.36 9.60
CA ILE A 201 -13.49 -7.49 8.76
C ILE A 201 -13.29 -6.04 9.19
N MET A 202 -13.28 -5.12 8.22
CA MET A 202 -13.21 -3.69 8.50
C MET A 202 -14.61 -3.16 8.82
N VAL A 203 -14.73 -2.37 9.89
CA VAL A 203 -15.99 -1.74 10.29
C VAL A 203 -15.80 -0.24 10.50
N LYS A 204 -16.90 0.51 10.35
CA LYS A 204 -16.93 1.93 10.72
C LYS A 204 -16.81 2.05 12.24
N SER A 205 -16.04 3.04 12.71
CA SER A 205 -15.91 3.31 14.14
C SER A 205 -17.28 3.47 14.81
N GLY A 206 -17.43 2.90 16.00
CA GLY A 206 -18.69 2.84 16.76
C GLY A 206 -19.53 1.60 16.47
N THR A 207 -19.35 0.95 15.30
CA THR A 207 -20.11 -0.28 14.94
C THR A 207 -19.79 -1.42 15.90
N GLU A 208 -18.55 -1.51 16.36
CA GLU A 208 -18.06 -2.48 17.35
C GLU A 208 -18.73 -2.37 18.73
N ASN A 209 -19.52 -1.32 18.96
CA ASN A 209 -20.27 -1.11 20.20
C ASN A 209 -21.79 -1.35 20.03
N ASN A 210 -22.27 -1.62 18.81
CA ASN A 210 -23.68 -1.88 18.55
C ASN A 210 -24.06 -3.32 18.96
N PRO A 211 -24.94 -3.52 19.97
CA PRO A 211 -25.27 -4.86 20.47
C PRO A 211 -25.90 -5.78 19.42
N GLU A 212 -26.79 -5.26 18.58
CA GLU A 212 -27.42 -6.06 17.52
C GLU A 212 -26.40 -6.50 16.48
N PHE A 213 -25.48 -5.61 16.11
CA PHE A 213 -24.39 -5.94 15.20
C PHE A 213 -23.48 -7.03 15.79
N LEU A 214 -23.15 -6.92 17.08
CA LEU A 214 -22.34 -7.92 17.78
C LEU A 214 -23.05 -9.28 17.85
N GLN A 215 -24.36 -9.29 18.12
CA GLN A 215 -25.15 -10.53 18.13
C GLN A 215 -25.17 -11.20 16.74
N ARG A 216 -25.35 -10.42 15.66
CA ARG A 216 -25.25 -10.96 14.28
C ARG A 216 -23.84 -11.47 13.97
N THR A 217 -22.82 -10.73 14.39
CA THR A 217 -21.40 -11.10 14.21
C THR A 217 -21.08 -12.40 14.94
N GLN A 218 -21.65 -12.61 16.13
CA GLN A 218 -21.48 -13.86 16.87
C GLN A 218 -22.10 -15.04 16.13
N LYS A 219 -23.35 -14.92 15.64
CA LYS A 219 -23.99 -15.96 14.83
C LYS A 219 -23.16 -16.27 13.59
N PHE A 220 -22.60 -15.24 12.97
CA PHE A 220 -21.71 -15.40 11.84
C PHE A 220 -20.40 -16.12 12.22
N ALA A 221 -19.81 -15.85 13.39
CA ALA A 221 -18.64 -16.60 13.88
C ALA A 221 -18.95 -18.10 14.11
N GLN A 222 -20.15 -18.41 14.62
CA GLN A 222 -20.63 -19.80 14.76
C GLN A 222 -20.79 -20.48 13.39
N GLU A 223 -21.39 -19.79 12.42
CA GLU A 223 -21.54 -20.29 11.06
C GLU A 223 -20.18 -20.59 10.41
N LEU A 224 -19.22 -19.66 10.50
CA LEU A 224 -17.86 -19.87 9.99
C LEU A 224 -17.15 -21.02 10.69
N THR A 225 -17.39 -21.23 11.99
CA THR A 225 -16.86 -22.38 12.74
C THR A 225 -17.36 -23.70 12.15
N SER A 226 -18.66 -23.80 11.85
CA SER A 226 -19.24 -24.97 11.19
C SER A 226 -18.65 -25.18 9.78
N VAL A 227 -18.50 -24.11 8.99
CA VAL A 227 -17.90 -24.15 7.64
C VAL A 227 -16.45 -24.65 7.67
N MET A 228 -15.73 -24.38 8.76
CA MET A 228 -14.33 -24.78 8.94
C MET A 228 -14.15 -26.16 9.59
N GLY A 229 -15.22 -26.96 9.64
CA GLY A 229 -15.19 -28.30 10.24
C GLY A 229 -15.07 -28.25 11.76
N ASN A 230 -15.83 -27.34 12.38
CA ASN A 230 -15.86 -27.10 13.84
C ASN A 230 -14.52 -26.64 14.44
N LYS A 231 -13.62 -26.10 13.61
CA LYS A 231 -12.41 -25.43 14.11
C LYS A 231 -12.78 -24.04 14.60
N PRO A 232 -12.26 -23.56 15.75
CA PRO A 232 -12.70 -22.30 16.33
C PRO A 232 -12.41 -21.11 15.40
N VAL A 233 -13.44 -20.31 15.10
CA VAL A 233 -13.32 -19.06 14.36
C VAL A 233 -13.73 -17.89 15.26
N GLU A 234 -12.85 -16.90 15.35
CA GLU A 234 -13.12 -15.60 15.97
C GLU A 234 -13.30 -14.54 14.87
N VAL A 235 -14.30 -13.67 15.01
CA VAL A 235 -14.47 -12.52 14.11
C VAL A 235 -13.83 -11.28 14.74
N HIS A 236 -12.84 -10.73 14.06
CA HIS A 236 -12.10 -9.54 14.48
C HIS A 236 -12.67 -8.32 13.74
N LEU A 237 -13.33 -7.46 14.49
CA LEU A 237 -13.77 -6.15 14.01
C LEU A 237 -12.57 -5.21 13.99
N CYS A 238 -12.21 -4.71 12.81
CA CYS A 238 -11.00 -3.95 12.58
C CYS A 238 -11.30 -2.53 12.08
N ASN A 239 -10.35 -1.62 12.27
CA ASN A 239 -10.37 -0.34 11.55
C ASN A 239 -10.02 -0.52 10.06
N LEU A 240 -9.99 0.59 9.31
CA LEU A 240 -9.63 0.62 7.88
C LEU A 240 -8.19 0.18 7.55
N LEU A 241 -7.39 -0.18 8.56
CA LEU A 241 -6.01 -0.66 8.42
C LEU A 241 -5.85 -2.10 8.93
N PHE A 242 -6.95 -2.84 9.09
CA PHE A 242 -6.98 -4.20 9.68
C PHE A 242 -6.43 -4.30 11.12
N LYS A 243 -6.32 -3.19 11.84
CA LYS A 243 -6.03 -3.19 13.28
C LYS A 243 -7.30 -3.60 14.02
N THR A 244 -7.22 -4.70 14.77
CA THR A 244 -8.34 -5.19 15.58
C THR A 244 -8.72 -4.17 16.65
N ILE A 245 -10.01 -3.86 16.72
CA ILE A 245 -10.65 -3.02 17.74
C ILE A 245 -11.41 -3.90 18.72
N ARG A 246 -12.08 -4.95 18.22
CA ARG A 246 -12.85 -5.89 19.04
C ARG A 246 -12.80 -7.30 18.46
N VAL A 247 -12.83 -8.30 19.34
CA VAL A 247 -12.94 -9.71 18.98
C VAL A 247 -14.31 -10.23 19.41
N VAL A 248 -15.00 -10.94 18.51
CA VAL A 248 -16.28 -11.60 18.76
C VAL A 248 -16.08 -13.11 18.57
N LYS A 249 -16.27 -13.87 19.65
CA LYS A 249 -16.12 -15.33 19.65
C LYS A 249 -17.46 -16.02 19.46
N ALA A 250 -17.47 -17.18 18.79
CA ALA A 250 -18.68 -17.98 18.58
C ALA A 250 -19.44 -18.30 19.89
N ASP A 251 -18.70 -18.64 20.95
CA ASP A 251 -19.26 -19.11 22.22
C ASP A 251 -19.44 -18.00 23.28
N SER A 252 -19.17 -16.75 22.92
CA SER A 252 -19.33 -15.63 23.85
C SER A 252 -20.81 -15.41 24.13
N THR A 253 -21.35 -15.86 25.27
CA THR A 253 -22.62 -15.33 25.74
C THR A 253 -22.48 -13.81 25.81
N ALA A 254 -23.29 -13.09 25.04
CA ALA A 254 -23.23 -11.63 25.01
C ALA A 254 -23.68 -11.11 26.38
N ALA A 255 -22.73 -10.94 27.31
CA ALA A 255 -22.99 -10.44 28.64
C ALA A 255 -21.93 -9.41 29.06
N THR A 256 -22.46 -8.26 29.47
CA THR A 256 -21.84 -7.12 30.15
C THR A 256 -21.14 -6.09 29.26
N ALA A 257 -21.90 -5.04 28.93
CA ALA A 257 -21.40 -3.77 28.45
C ALA A 257 -20.40 -3.19 29.47
N ALA A 258 -19.17 -2.88 29.02
CA ALA A 258 -18.28 -1.97 29.71
C ALA A 258 -18.75 -0.52 29.46
N PRO A 259 -18.56 0.42 30.41
CA PRO A 259 -19.20 1.73 30.37
C PRO A 259 -18.63 2.61 29.26
N ALA A 260 -19.51 3.38 28.62
CA ALA A 260 -19.19 4.34 27.58
C ALA A 260 -18.39 5.53 28.15
N PRO A 261 -17.36 6.04 27.44
CA PRO A 261 -16.94 7.42 27.63
C PRO A 261 -17.97 8.31 26.91
N GLY A 262 -18.65 9.15 27.68
CA GLY A 262 -19.74 9.99 27.20
C GLY A 262 -19.33 10.96 26.09
N LYS A 263 -20.15 11.01 25.03
CA LYS A 263 -20.49 12.21 24.26
C LYS A 263 -21.75 11.93 23.42
N PRO A 264 -22.61 12.94 23.18
CA PRO A 264 -23.97 12.74 22.71
C PRO A 264 -24.05 12.32 21.24
N ALA A 265 -25.08 11.52 20.95
CA ALA A 265 -25.36 10.89 19.67
C ALA A 265 -25.65 11.90 18.54
N PRO A 266 -25.16 11.65 17.30
CA PRO A 266 -25.68 12.30 16.11
C PRO A 266 -26.94 11.58 15.62
N THR A 267 -27.97 12.38 15.40
CA THR A 267 -29.29 12.04 14.86
C THR A 267 -29.19 11.22 13.56
N ALA A 268 -29.91 10.10 13.51
CA ALA A 268 -30.03 9.26 12.33
C ALA A 268 -30.67 10.05 11.17
N GLN A 269 -29.91 10.26 10.09
CA GLN A 269 -30.45 10.79 8.83
C GLN A 269 -31.20 9.67 8.09
N GLN A 270 -32.52 9.79 8.06
CA GLN A 270 -33.40 9.03 7.18
C GLN A 270 -33.18 9.45 5.72
N ALA A 271 -33.27 8.48 4.82
CA ALA A 271 -33.23 8.69 3.38
C ALA A 271 -34.40 9.58 2.91
N PRO A 272 -34.20 10.49 1.94
CA PRO A 272 -35.27 11.34 1.45
C PRO A 272 -36.30 10.55 0.64
N ALA A 273 -37.57 10.80 0.94
CA ALA A 273 -38.72 10.31 0.20
C ALA A 273 -38.80 10.92 -1.22
N LYS A 274 -39.07 10.08 -2.22
CA LYS A 274 -39.44 10.48 -3.58
C LYS A 274 -40.73 11.30 -3.54
N LYS A 275 -40.72 12.51 -4.12
CA LYS A 275 -41.96 13.23 -4.47
C LYS A 275 -42.48 12.73 -5.83
N PRO A 276 -43.82 12.66 -6.03
CA PRO A 276 -44.42 12.36 -7.32
C PRO A 276 -44.36 13.59 -8.26
N ASN A 277 -44.17 13.34 -9.55
CA ASN A 277 -44.25 14.35 -10.60
C ASN A 277 -45.71 14.77 -10.84
N THR A 278 -45.92 16.08 -10.83
CA THR A 278 -47.00 16.78 -11.56
C THR A 278 -46.35 17.91 -12.33
#